data_AF-A0A4R9J3K5-F1
#
_entry.id   AF-A0A4R9J3K5-F1
#
_cell.length_a   1.000
_cell.length_b   1.000
_cell.length_c   1.000
_cell.angle_alpha   90.00
_cell.angle_beta   90.00
_cell.angle_gamma   90.00
#
_symmetry.space_group_name_H-M   'P 1'
#
loop_
_entity.id
_entity.type
_entity.pdbx_description
1 polymer ?
#
loop_
_entity_poly.entity_id
_entity_poly.type
_entity_poly.pdbx_seq_one_letter_code
_entity_poly.pdbx_strand_id
1 'polypeptide(L)'
;MKQPGEIRHLSAKDDRDYLLDYQTLDVDNLEKAPILGVPFDNASLDEAVAKIYHLMEEKDKFHHVLLLDPIKTMALRKGKKLHRIAQKASLILAEGAGLQWAAKKLGGELKERIPTIALMMDLVRLCELRNYSIFLLGGKEEIVEKVYFNLSRHFPGVRIVGRHAGYLNTQRELLVKESIRKTSPNIIFLAMDFPDQEIWVENNTAFFGHAVVIGVGPAMDILSGKVKKAPNVFKLKGLTWFWRIMVRPWRLIRLSRMFGFFIVVAIKSLFVKKKK
;
A
#
# COMPACT_ATOMS: atom_id res chain seq x y z
N MET A 1 8.37 34.81 29.24
CA MET A 1 7.78 34.34 27.96
C MET A 1 8.16 32.88 27.79
N LYS A 2 7.21 31.95 27.91
CA LYS A 2 7.44 30.51 27.70
C LYS A 2 7.36 30.22 26.19
N GLN A 3 8.37 29.57 25.64
CA GLN A 3 8.38 29.13 24.25
C GLN A 3 7.25 28.11 24.01
N PRO A 4 6.49 28.19 22.90
CA PRO A 4 5.43 27.23 22.62
C PRO A 4 6.01 25.90 22.14
N GLY A 5 5.89 24.89 23.00
CA GLY A 5 5.74 23.45 22.70
C GLY A 5 6.43 22.89 21.47
N GLU A 6 7.66 22.39 21.65
CA GLU A 6 8.15 21.27 20.85
C GLU A 6 7.14 20.12 20.98
N ILE A 7 6.44 19.81 19.89
CA ILE A 7 5.67 18.58 19.78
C ILE A 7 6.71 17.46 19.65
N ARG A 8 7.21 16.94 20.78
CA ARG A 8 7.85 15.64 20.83
C ARG A 8 6.80 14.62 20.41
N HIS A 9 6.94 14.06 19.21
CA HIS A 9 6.25 12.84 18.85
C HIS A 9 6.83 11.72 19.72
N LEU A 10 6.29 11.56 20.94
CA LEU A 10 6.48 10.35 21.72
C LEU A 10 5.69 9.25 21.02
N SER A 11 6.30 8.67 19.99
CA SER A 11 5.90 7.36 19.50
C SER A 11 6.37 6.39 20.58
N ALA A 12 5.46 5.65 21.20
CA ALA A 12 5.79 4.59 22.17
C ALA A 12 6.55 3.40 21.54
N LYS A 13 7.30 3.64 20.46
CA LYS A 13 8.05 2.67 19.65
C LYS A 13 9.49 3.13 19.33
N ASP A 14 9.99 4.18 19.97
CA ASP A 14 11.36 4.69 19.69
C ASP A 14 12.47 3.78 20.28
N ASP A 15 12.12 2.82 21.13
CA ASP A 15 13.05 1.86 21.75
C ASP A 15 12.99 0.43 21.14
N ARG A 16 12.23 0.21 20.05
CA ARG A 16 12.18 -1.12 19.41
C ARG A 16 13.32 -1.29 18.40
N ASP A 17 14.11 -2.34 18.54
CA ASP A 17 15.03 -2.77 17.49
C ASP A 17 14.24 -3.49 16.39
N TYR A 18 13.67 -2.69 15.48
CA TYR A 18 12.87 -3.17 14.36
C TYR A 18 13.60 -4.21 13.50
N LEU A 19 14.94 -4.20 13.47
CA LEU A 19 15.70 -5.10 12.61
C LEU A 19 15.72 -6.51 13.15
N LEU A 20 15.95 -6.67 14.46
CA LEU A 20 15.88 -7.97 15.13
C LEU A 20 14.45 -8.52 15.09
N ASP A 21 13.46 -7.66 15.31
CA ASP A 21 12.05 -8.07 15.30
C ASP A 21 11.63 -8.60 13.92
N TYR A 22 12.00 -7.94 12.82
CA TYR A 22 11.57 -8.37 11.48
C TYR A 22 12.32 -9.58 10.95
N GLN A 23 13.57 -9.81 11.36
CA GLN A 23 14.34 -11.00 10.96
C GLN A 23 13.85 -12.29 11.64
N THR A 24 13.19 -12.16 12.79
CA THR A 24 12.74 -13.31 13.59
C THR A 24 11.30 -13.74 13.27
N LEU A 25 10.54 -12.92 12.55
CA LEU A 25 9.18 -13.27 12.12
C LEU A 25 9.22 -14.27 10.95
N ASP A 26 8.54 -15.42 11.11
CA ASP A 26 8.28 -16.34 10.01
C ASP A 26 7.22 -15.73 9.07
N VAL A 27 7.71 -15.16 7.96
CA VAL A 27 6.91 -14.51 6.93
C VAL A 27 6.93 -15.26 5.60
N ASP A 28 7.58 -16.43 5.55
CA ASP A 28 7.65 -17.23 4.33
C ASP A 28 6.35 -17.97 4.06
N ASN A 29 5.63 -18.33 5.12
CA ASN A 29 4.38 -19.08 5.04
C ASN A 29 3.20 -18.32 5.65
N LEU A 30 2.99 -17.06 5.23
CA LEU A 30 1.79 -16.31 5.62
C LEU A 30 0.52 -17.06 5.19
N GLU A 31 -0.38 -17.30 6.13
CA GLU A 31 -1.68 -17.91 5.86
C GLU A 31 -2.43 -17.11 4.79
N LYS A 32 -3.19 -17.79 3.92
CA LYS A 32 -4.00 -17.13 2.91
C LYS A 32 -5.44 -16.97 3.38
N ALA A 33 -6.00 -15.78 3.21
CA ALA A 33 -7.39 -15.45 3.46
C ALA A 33 -8.14 -15.13 2.15
N PRO A 34 -8.60 -16.13 1.39
CA PRO A 34 -9.18 -15.90 0.07
C PRO A 34 -10.51 -15.12 0.14
N ILE A 35 -10.57 -13.94 -0.49
CA ILE A 35 -11.79 -13.13 -0.59
C ILE A 35 -12.19 -13.04 -2.06
N LEU A 36 -13.36 -13.59 -2.39
CA LEU A 36 -13.87 -13.67 -3.77
C LEU A 36 -12.86 -14.30 -4.77
N GLY A 37 -11.97 -15.18 -4.29
CA GLY A 37 -10.93 -15.83 -5.09
C GLY A 37 -9.63 -15.03 -5.25
N VAL A 38 -9.50 -13.87 -4.61
CA VAL A 38 -8.21 -13.17 -4.47
C VAL A 38 -7.47 -13.73 -3.24
N PRO A 39 -6.23 -14.23 -3.38
CA PRO A 39 -5.51 -14.88 -2.29
C PRO A 39 -4.78 -13.87 -1.40
N PHE A 40 -5.50 -13.15 -0.54
CA PHE A 40 -4.89 -12.21 0.40
C PHE A 40 -3.94 -12.92 1.37
N ASP A 41 -2.83 -12.28 1.67
CA ASP A 41 -1.90 -12.64 2.73
C ASP A 41 -2.46 -12.17 4.08
N ASN A 42 -2.71 -13.12 4.97
CA ASN A 42 -3.26 -12.87 6.29
C ASN A 42 -2.16 -12.43 7.25
N ALA A 43 -1.76 -11.16 7.12
CA ALA A 43 -0.67 -10.56 7.86
C ALA A 43 -1.16 -9.42 8.78
N SER A 44 -0.46 -9.25 9.89
CA SER A 44 -0.38 -8.00 10.66
C SER A 44 0.48 -6.97 9.94
N LEU A 45 0.48 -5.73 10.42
CA LEU A 45 1.34 -4.68 9.90
C LEU A 45 2.83 -5.03 10.06
N ASP A 46 3.24 -5.55 11.22
CA ASP A 46 4.63 -5.91 11.50
C ASP A 46 5.08 -7.09 10.60
N GLU A 47 4.23 -8.12 10.42
CA GLU A 47 4.49 -9.22 9.46
C GLU A 47 4.55 -8.72 8.00
N ALA A 48 3.71 -7.75 7.62
CA ALA A 48 3.74 -7.18 6.27
C ALA A 48 5.03 -6.39 6.00
N VAL A 49 5.51 -5.61 6.98
CA VAL A 49 6.81 -4.90 6.88
C VAL A 49 7.96 -5.91 6.80
N ALA A 50 7.95 -6.93 7.66
CA ALA A 50 8.94 -8.01 7.62
C ALA A 50 8.93 -8.74 6.27
N LYS A 51 7.76 -9.12 5.74
CA LYS A 51 7.72 -9.76 4.43
C LYS A 51 8.30 -8.87 3.34
N ILE A 52 7.97 -7.58 3.32
CA ILE A 52 8.51 -6.64 2.34
C ILE A 52 10.03 -6.46 2.51
N TYR A 53 10.53 -6.48 3.75
CA TYR A 53 11.95 -6.49 4.04
C TYR A 53 12.64 -7.70 3.39
N HIS A 54 12.12 -8.91 3.57
CA HIS A 54 12.65 -10.12 2.94
C HIS A 54 12.62 -10.03 1.40
N LEU A 55 11.51 -9.53 0.83
CA LEU A 55 11.40 -9.32 -0.63
C LEU A 55 12.42 -8.29 -1.15
N MET A 56 12.83 -7.30 -0.34
CA MET A 56 13.89 -6.37 -0.73
C MET A 56 15.28 -7.02 -0.72
N GLU A 57 15.49 -8.11 0.04
CA GLU A 57 16.75 -8.85 0.07
C GLU A 57 16.92 -9.79 -1.14
N GLU A 58 15.82 -10.17 -1.79
CA GLU A 58 15.80 -10.95 -3.03
C GLU A 58 16.25 -10.08 -4.22
N LYS A 59 17.57 -10.04 -4.49
CA LYS A 59 18.17 -9.16 -5.51
C LYS A 59 18.05 -9.67 -6.96
N ASP A 60 17.47 -10.84 -7.17
CA ASP A 60 17.43 -11.54 -8.47
C ASP A 60 16.14 -11.29 -9.27
N LYS A 61 15.10 -10.72 -8.66
CA LYS A 61 13.80 -10.51 -9.32
C LYS A 61 13.02 -9.33 -8.75
N PHE A 62 12.09 -8.83 -9.55
CA PHE A 62 11.16 -7.78 -9.12
C PHE A 62 10.05 -8.38 -8.25
N HIS A 63 9.49 -7.56 -7.36
CA HIS A 63 8.37 -7.95 -6.51
C HIS A 63 7.23 -6.94 -6.61
N HIS A 64 6.00 -7.43 -6.71
CA HIS A 64 4.81 -6.58 -6.75
C HIS A 64 3.95 -6.80 -5.51
N VAL A 65 3.78 -5.74 -4.72
CA VAL A 65 2.93 -5.73 -3.52
C VAL A 65 1.62 -5.00 -3.83
N LEU A 66 0.52 -5.71 -3.69
CA LEU A 66 -0.82 -5.19 -3.93
C LEU A 66 -1.48 -4.81 -2.61
N LEU A 67 -1.80 -3.54 -2.44
CA LEU A 67 -2.73 -3.06 -1.42
C LEU A 67 -4.11 -2.91 -2.05
N LEU A 68 -5.00 -3.83 -1.70
CA LEU A 68 -6.33 -3.90 -2.31
C LEU A 68 -7.40 -3.42 -1.34
N ASP A 69 -8.31 -2.60 -1.85
CA ASP A 69 -9.55 -2.24 -1.19
C ASP A 69 -10.72 -3.04 -1.82
N PRO A 70 -11.96 -2.89 -1.35
CA PRO A 70 -13.13 -3.55 -1.94
C PRO A 70 -13.32 -3.32 -3.44
N ILE A 71 -13.01 -2.11 -3.95
CA ILE A 71 -13.20 -1.76 -5.36
C ILE A 71 -12.16 -2.47 -6.21
N LYS A 72 -10.88 -2.40 -5.82
CA LYS A 72 -9.80 -3.12 -6.53
C LYS A 72 -10.00 -4.63 -6.50
N THR A 73 -10.46 -5.16 -5.36
CA THR A 73 -10.77 -6.58 -5.19
C THR A 73 -11.82 -7.05 -6.20
N MET A 74 -12.87 -6.25 -6.44
CA MET A 74 -13.90 -6.60 -7.44
C MET A 74 -13.38 -6.65 -8.88
N ALA A 75 -12.36 -5.86 -9.20
CA ALA A 75 -11.73 -5.84 -10.51
C ALA A 75 -10.68 -6.96 -10.68
N LEU A 76 -10.03 -7.37 -9.59
CA LEU A 76 -8.99 -8.40 -9.54
C LEU A 76 -9.49 -9.80 -9.15
N ARG A 77 -10.78 -9.97 -8.84
CA ARG A 77 -11.35 -11.28 -8.45
C ARG A 77 -11.32 -12.30 -9.58
N LYS A 78 -11.39 -13.58 -9.19
CA LYS A 78 -11.41 -14.73 -10.12
C LYS A 78 -12.50 -14.54 -11.20
N GLY A 79 -12.13 -14.79 -12.46
CA GLY A 79 -12.99 -14.61 -13.63
C GLY A 79 -13.00 -13.19 -14.23
N LYS A 80 -12.16 -12.29 -13.75
CA LYS A 80 -11.95 -10.95 -14.35
C LYS A 80 -10.60 -10.86 -15.05
N LYS A 81 -10.51 -10.00 -16.07
CA LYS A 81 -9.31 -9.81 -16.92
C LYS A 81 -8.05 -9.47 -16.12
N LEU A 82 -8.20 -8.70 -15.04
CA LEU A 82 -7.06 -8.28 -14.21
C LEU A 82 -6.63 -9.34 -13.18
N HIS A 83 -7.37 -10.45 -13.01
CA HIS A 83 -7.07 -11.46 -11.99
C HIS A 83 -5.65 -12.02 -12.09
N ARG A 84 -5.10 -12.11 -13.31
CA ARG A 84 -3.71 -12.50 -13.58
C ARG A 84 -2.67 -11.65 -12.80
N ILE A 85 -2.97 -10.38 -12.55
CA ILE A 85 -2.09 -9.48 -11.79
C ILE A 85 -2.03 -9.95 -10.33
N ALA A 86 -3.19 -10.29 -9.75
CA ALA A 86 -3.25 -10.84 -8.40
C ALA A 86 -2.53 -12.20 -8.31
N GLN A 87 -2.64 -13.05 -9.34
CA GLN A 87 -1.97 -14.35 -9.34
C GLN A 87 -0.43 -14.26 -9.39
N LYS A 88 0.11 -13.16 -9.94
CA LYS A 88 1.55 -12.93 -10.08
C LYS A 88 2.13 -12.04 -8.96
N ALA A 89 1.28 -11.47 -8.11
CA ALA A 89 1.74 -10.59 -7.03
C ALA A 89 2.53 -11.38 -5.98
N SER A 90 3.60 -10.77 -5.48
CA SER A 90 4.45 -11.37 -4.44
C SER A 90 3.81 -11.29 -3.06
N LEU A 91 2.96 -10.29 -2.84
CA LEU A 91 2.25 -10.06 -1.58
C LEU A 91 0.94 -9.31 -1.86
N ILE A 92 -0.18 -9.76 -1.29
CA ILE A 92 -1.49 -9.11 -1.41
C ILE A 92 -2.05 -8.79 -0.04
N LEU A 93 -2.04 -7.51 0.32
CA LEU A 93 -2.47 -7.01 1.62
C LEU A 93 -3.86 -6.38 1.54
N ALA A 94 -4.65 -6.61 2.59
CA ALA A 94 -6.00 -6.08 2.71
C ALA A 94 -5.98 -4.63 3.25
N GLU A 95 -6.44 -3.69 2.43
CA GLU A 95 -6.63 -2.29 2.81
C GLU A 95 -8.10 -2.01 3.17
N GLY A 96 -8.32 -1.54 4.40
CA GLY A 96 -9.60 -0.97 4.83
C GLY A 96 -10.62 -1.98 5.40
N ALA A 97 -11.65 -1.43 6.06
CA ALA A 97 -12.58 -2.21 6.88
C ALA A 97 -13.52 -3.13 6.07
N GLY A 98 -13.76 -2.82 4.79
CA GLY A 98 -14.66 -3.62 3.95
C GLY A 98 -14.16 -5.05 3.71
N LEU A 99 -12.84 -5.25 3.62
CA LEU A 99 -12.26 -6.57 3.45
C LEU A 99 -12.31 -7.41 4.73
N GLN A 100 -12.08 -6.78 5.89
CA GLN A 100 -12.21 -7.46 7.19
C GLN A 100 -13.65 -7.95 7.41
N TRP A 101 -14.64 -7.12 7.07
CA TRP A 101 -16.05 -7.54 7.08
C TRP A 101 -16.30 -8.71 6.12
N ALA A 102 -15.74 -8.67 4.92
CA ALA A 102 -15.95 -9.70 3.91
C ALA A 102 -15.33 -11.05 4.29
N ALA A 103 -14.10 -11.04 4.84
CA ALA A 103 -13.46 -12.25 5.35
C ALA A 103 -14.35 -12.94 6.38
N LYS A 104 -14.83 -12.20 7.39
CA LYS A 104 -15.74 -12.71 8.42
C LYS A 104 -17.04 -13.26 7.83
N LYS A 105 -17.65 -12.57 6.86
CA LYS A 105 -18.87 -13.05 6.19
C LYS A 105 -18.65 -14.31 5.36
N LEU A 106 -17.46 -14.51 4.82
CA LEU A 106 -17.09 -15.69 4.05
C LEU A 106 -16.52 -16.82 4.92
N GLY A 107 -16.58 -16.68 6.26
CA GLY A 107 -16.19 -17.72 7.20
C GLY A 107 -14.70 -17.80 7.50
N GLY A 108 -13.91 -16.84 7.04
CA GLY A 108 -12.49 -16.67 7.41
C GLY A 108 -12.28 -15.44 8.28
N GLU A 109 -11.02 -15.08 8.49
CA GLU A 109 -10.63 -13.89 9.24
C GLU A 109 -9.41 -13.23 8.59
N LEU A 110 -9.28 -11.91 8.81
CA LEU A 110 -8.05 -11.17 8.53
C LEU A 110 -7.50 -10.70 9.89
N LYS A 111 -6.24 -11.02 10.17
CA LYS A 111 -5.48 -10.61 11.36
C LYS A 111 -5.56 -9.10 11.54
N GLU A 112 -5.23 -8.37 10.48
CA GLU A 112 -5.25 -6.91 10.50
C GLU A 112 -5.68 -6.34 9.14
N ARG A 113 -6.18 -5.09 9.17
CA ARG A 113 -6.28 -4.25 7.96
C ARG A 113 -5.02 -3.40 7.88
N ILE A 114 -4.30 -3.47 6.78
CA ILE A 114 -3.01 -2.78 6.66
C ILE A 114 -3.26 -1.31 6.30
N PRO A 115 -2.92 -0.34 7.18
CA PRO A 115 -3.06 1.07 6.84
C PRO A 115 -1.88 1.49 5.97
N THR A 116 -2.12 1.81 4.71
CA THR A 116 -1.07 2.15 3.72
C THR A 116 -0.07 3.20 4.20
N ILE A 117 -0.53 4.23 4.92
CA ILE A 117 0.36 5.26 5.48
C ILE A 117 1.25 4.68 6.58
N ALA A 118 0.71 3.81 7.46
CA ALA A 118 1.52 3.22 8.52
C ALA A 118 2.59 2.32 7.90
N LEU A 119 2.19 1.44 6.97
CA LEU A 119 3.10 0.59 6.21
C LEU A 119 4.21 1.40 5.52
N MET A 120 3.85 2.44 4.78
CA MET A 120 4.82 3.29 4.09
C MET A 120 5.80 3.97 5.05
N MET A 121 5.34 4.44 6.22
CA MET A 121 6.22 5.08 7.20
C MET A 121 7.13 4.09 7.92
N ASP A 122 6.66 2.88 8.21
CA ASP A 122 7.51 1.81 8.77
C ASP A 122 8.57 1.37 7.75
N LEU A 123 8.22 1.28 6.47
CA LEU A 123 9.16 0.99 5.39
C LEU A 123 10.17 2.12 5.14
N VAL A 124 9.77 3.39 5.23
CA VAL A 124 10.69 4.53 5.14
C VAL A 124 11.73 4.48 6.26
N ARG A 125 11.30 4.21 7.51
CA ARG A 125 12.20 4.06 8.66
C ARG A 125 13.17 2.90 8.45
N LEU A 126 12.66 1.76 7.99
CA LEU A 126 13.48 0.59 7.65
C LEU A 126 14.52 0.93 6.57
N CYS A 127 14.13 1.68 5.54
CA CYS A 127 15.03 2.08 4.47
C CYS A 127 16.13 3.03 4.96
N GLU A 128 15.81 3.97 5.86
CA GLU A 128 16.83 4.82 6.49
C GLU A 128 17.82 3.97 7.31
N LEU A 129 17.33 3.06 8.16
CA LEU A 129 18.18 2.19 8.99
C LEU A 129 19.08 1.26 8.17
N ARG A 130 18.58 0.75 7.04
CA ARG A 130 19.30 -0.21 6.19
C ARG A 130 19.97 0.41 4.98
N ASN A 131 19.93 1.74 4.87
CA ASN A 131 20.46 2.48 3.73
C ASN A 131 19.85 2.04 2.38
N TYR A 132 18.61 1.53 2.39
CA TYR A 132 17.90 1.13 1.19
C TYR A 132 17.37 2.35 0.43
N SER A 133 17.41 2.24 -0.89
CA SER A 133 17.00 3.29 -1.80
C SER A 133 15.49 3.27 -2.07
N ILE A 134 14.88 4.44 -2.00
CA ILE A 134 13.45 4.67 -2.27
C ILE A 134 13.32 5.44 -3.59
N PHE A 135 12.36 5.04 -4.40
CA PHE A 135 11.88 5.82 -5.56
C PHE A 135 10.42 6.21 -5.37
N LEU A 136 10.10 7.48 -5.65
CA LEU A 136 8.73 8.00 -5.54
C LEU A 136 8.14 8.22 -6.94
N LEU A 137 7.06 7.53 -7.31
CA LEU A 137 6.47 7.67 -8.63
C LEU A 137 4.96 7.79 -8.54
N GLY A 138 4.40 8.95 -8.86
CA GLY A 138 2.95 9.13 -8.81
C GLY A 138 2.50 10.54 -8.47
N GLY A 139 1.19 10.74 -8.50
CA GLY A 139 0.57 12.02 -8.19
C GLY A 139 0.95 13.14 -9.17
N LYS A 140 0.66 14.38 -8.76
CA LYS A 140 1.12 15.58 -9.47
C LYS A 140 2.56 15.90 -9.06
N GLU A 141 3.27 16.66 -9.89
CA GLU A 141 4.64 17.13 -9.63
C GLU A 141 4.77 17.77 -8.23
N GLU A 142 3.87 18.71 -7.92
CA GLU A 142 3.81 19.38 -6.61
C GLU A 142 3.63 18.42 -5.41
N ILE A 143 3.05 17.23 -5.63
CA ILE A 143 2.80 16.24 -4.59
C ILE A 143 4.06 15.44 -4.33
N VAL A 144 4.66 14.88 -5.38
CA VAL A 144 5.87 14.06 -5.23
C VAL A 144 7.02 14.90 -4.68
N GLU A 145 7.13 16.17 -5.10
CA GLU A 145 8.11 17.12 -4.58
C GLU A 145 7.91 17.38 -3.07
N LYS A 146 6.68 17.63 -2.64
CA LYS A 146 6.36 17.84 -1.22
C LYS A 146 6.56 16.57 -0.39
N VAL A 147 6.23 15.40 -0.92
CA VAL A 147 6.50 14.13 -0.24
C VAL A 147 8.00 13.96 -0.02
N TYR A 148 8.82 14.16 -1.05
CA TYR A 148 10.28 14.11 -0.91
C TYR A 148 10.76 15.08 0.17
N PHE A 149 10.39 16.36 0.11
CA PHE A 149 10.82 17.35 1.09
C PHE A 149 10.42 16.97 2.52
N ASN A 150 9.18 16.51 2.71
CA ASN A 150 8.70 16.09 4.01
C ASN A 150 9.43 14.84 4.51
N LEU A 151 9.68 13.84 3.67
CA LEU A 151 10.41 12.64 4.06
C LEU A 151 11.87 12.97 4.39
N SER A 152 12.58 13.69 3.53
CA SER A 152 13.97 14.08 3.78
C SER A 152 14.13 14.95 5.04
N ARG A 153 13.11 15.73 5.40
CA ARG A 153 13.12 16.52 6.65
C ARG A 153 12.94 15.65 7.89
N HIS A 154 12.07 14.65 7.84
CA HIS A 154 11.73 13.82 9.02
C HIS A 154 12.65 12.58 9.16
N PHE A 155 13.29 12.16 8.07
CA PHE A 155 14.22 11.04 7.99
C PHE A 155 15.49 11.51 7.26
N PRO A 156 16.38 12.26 7.91
CA PRO A 156 17.53 12.88 7.25
C PRO A 156 18.50 11.89 6.58
N GLY A 157 18.53 10.63 7.02
CA GLY A 157 19.35 9.57 6.45
C GLY A 157 18.67 8.79 5.32
N VAL A 158 17.40 9.07 5.01
CA VAL A 158 16.67 8.31 3.99
C VAL A 158 17.23 8.57 2.58
N ARG A 159 17.51 7.50 1.84
CA ARG A 159 18.00 7.58 0.46
C ARG A 159 16.87 7.58 -0.55
N ILE A 160 16.34 8.75 -0.90
CA ILE A 160 15.42 8.87 -2.03
C ILE A 160 16.25 9.11 -3.31
N VAL A 161 16.33 8.09 -4.16
CA VAL A 161 17.22 8.08 -5.35
C VAL A 161 16.56 8.60 -6.62
N GLY A 162 15.23 8.75 -6.62
CA GLY A 162 14.51 9.30 -7.75
C GLY A 162 13.06 9.60 -7.41
N ARG A 163 12.49 10.55 -8.17
CA ARG A 163 11.10 10.98 -7.99
C ARG A 163 10.50 11.53 -9.28
N HIS A 164 9.29 11.13 -9.61
CA HIS A 164 8.57 11.60 -10.79
C HIS A 164 7.05 11.63 -10.57
N ALA A 165 6.36 12.55 -11.24
CA ALA A 165 4.89 12.55 -11.29
C ALA A 165 4.33 11.33 -12.05
N GLY A 166 3.07 10.99 -11.75
CA GLY A 166 2.39 9.79 -12.27
C GLY A 166 1.72 9.94 -13.63
N TYR A 167 1.69 11.14 -14.21
CA TYR A 167 1.13 11.37 -15.55
C TYR A 167 2.19 11.07 -16.61
N LEU A 168 2.20 9.82 -17.06
CA LEU A 168 3.16 9.28 -18.01
C LEU A 168 2.63 9.38 -19.45
N ASN A 169 3.18 10.30 -20.23
CA ASN A 169 3.14 10.18 -21.70
C ASN A 169 4.35 9.36 -22.17
N THR A 170 4.42 9.02 -23.46
CA THR A 170 5.50 8.17 -24.01
C THR A 170 6.90 8.66 -23.65
N GLN A 171 7.16 9.97 -23.75
CA GLN A 171 8.47 10.54 -23.45
C GLN A 171 8.80 10.47 -21.94
N ARG A 172 7.85 10.85 -21.08
CA ARG A 172 8.02 10.77 -19.63
C ARG A 172 8.18 9.35 -19.15
N GLU A 173 7.42 8.42 -19.73
CA GLU A 173 7.52 7.00 -19.39
C GLU A 173 8.93 6.47 -19.67
N LEU A 174 9.53 6.81 -20.81
CA LEU A 174 10.91 6.44 -21.14
C LEU A 174 11.90 7.02 -20.12
N LEU A 175 11.77 8.30 -19.77
CA LEU A 175 12.62 8.94 -18.76
C LEU A 175 12.50 8.29 -17.40
N VAL A 176 11.27 7.95 -16.97
CA VAL A 176 11.01 7.27 -15.70
C VAL A 176 11.63 5.88 -15.70
N LYS A 177 11.45 5.09 -16.76
CA LYS A 177 12.06 3.76 -16.90
C LYS A 177 13.58 3.83 -16.85
N GLU A 178 14.17 4.80 -17.55
CA GLU A 178 15.61 4.98 -17.56
C GLU A 178 16.15 5.39 -16.18
N SER A 179 15.43 6.30 -15.50
CA SER A 179 15.74 6.74 -14.14
C SER A 179 15.70 5.58 -13.14
N ILE A 180 14.63 4.76 -13.16
CA ILE A 180 14.52 3.56 -12.33
C ILE A 180 15.67 2.59 -12.62
N ARG A 181 15.97 2.33 -13.90
CA ARG A 181 17.07 1.43 -14.29
C ARG A 181 18.43 1.93 -13.80
N LYS A 182 18.72 3.23 -13.95
CA LYS A 182 20.00 3.84 -13.55
C LYS A 182 20.17 3.89 -12.03
N THR A 183 19.08 4.14 -11.30
CA THR A 183 19.12 4.31 -9.84
C THR A 183 18.98 3.00 -9.08
N SER A 184 18.42 1.95 -9.71
CA SER A 184 18.21 0.61 -9.14
C SER A 184 17.64 0.65 -7.71
N PRO A 185 16.43 1.21 -7.53
CA PRO A 185 15.86 1.39 -6.19
C PRO A 185 15.51 0.05 -5.55
N ASN A 186 15.65 -0.06 -4.23
CA ASN A 186 15.17 -1.23 -3.49
C ASN A 186 13.64 -1.25 -3.37
N ILE A 187 13.02 -0.08 -3.21
CA ILE A 187 11.57 0.06 -3.12
C ILE A 187 11.05 1.23 -3.97
N ILE A 188 9.92 1.01 -4.64
CA ILE A 188 9.21 2.03 -5.42
C ILE A 188 7.82 2.22 -4.83
N PHE A 189 7.55 3.42 -4.31
CA PHE A 189 6.21 3.81 -3.91
C PHE A 189 5.47 4.43 -5.10
N LEU A 190 4.44 3.71 -5.56
CA LEU A 190 3.59 4.09 -6.69
C LEU A 190 2.29 4.74 -6.24
N ALA A 191 1.97 5.92 -6.78
CA ALA A 191 0.70 6.62 -6.54
C ALA A 191 0.04 7.06 -7.85
N MET A 192 -0.25 6.09 -8.72
CA MET A 192 -1.06 6.27 -9.92
C MET A 192 -2.50 5.78 -9.68
N ASP A 193 -3.42 6.08 -10.59
CA ASP A 193 -4.80 5.64 -10.49
C ASP A 193 -4.96 4.16 -10.86
N PHE A 194 -5.83 3.47 -10.13
CA PHE A 194 -6.27 2.11 -10.46
C PHE A 194 -7.31 2.17 -11.59
N PRO A 195 -7.26 1.28 -12.61
CA PRO A 195 -6.39 0.10 -12.75
C PRO A 195 -5.10 0.33 -13.54
N ASP A 196 -4.90 1.54 -14.09
CA ASP A 196 -3.80 1.83 -15.01
C ASP A 196 -2.44 1.62 -14.35
N GLN A 197 -2.33 1.88 -13.04
CA GLN A 197 -1.14 1.59 -12.25
C GLN A 197 -0.73 0.11 -12.35
N GLU A 198 -1.63 -0.81 -11.98
CA GLU A 198 -1.32 -2.23 -11.90
C GLU A 198 -1.10 -2.83 -13.29
N ILE A 199 -1.81 -2.32 -14.31
CA ILE A 199 -1.59 -2.69 -15.72
C ILE A 199 -0.21 -2.20 -16.17
N TRP A 200 0.16 -0.96 -15.83
CA TRP A 200 1.46 -0.40 -16.17
C TRP A 200 2.60 -1.17 -15.54
N VAL A 201 2.48 -1.57 -14.26
CA VAL A 201 3.46 -2.43 -13.59
C VAL A 201 3.58 -3.78 -14.31
N GLU A 202 2.46 -4.44 -14.61
CA GLU A 202 2.47 -5.74 -15.30
C GLU A 202 3.13 -5.67 -16.68
N ASN A 203 2.91 -4.58 -17.42
CA ASN A 203 3.48 -4.39 -18.75
C ASN A 203 4.98 -4.01 -18.74
N ASN A 204 5.53 -3.63 -17.58
CA ASN A 204 6.87 -3.05 -17.46
C ASN A 204 7.77 -3.75 -16.43
N THR A 205 7.46 -5.00 -16.09
CA THR A 205 8.17 -5.80 -15.08
C THR A 205 9.69 -5.83 -15.29
N ALA A 206 10.15 -5.92 -16.54
CA ALA A 206 11.57 -5.96 -16.90
C ALA A 206 12.38 -4.71 -16.49
N PHE A 207 11.73 -3.56 -16.27
CA PHE A 207 12.42 -2.31 -15.95
C PHE A 207 12.65 -2.10 -14.45
N PHE A 208 11.97 -2.87 -13.59
CA PHE A 208 12.06 -2.69 -12.13
C PHE A 208 13.27 -3.38 -11.51
N GLY A 209 13.98 -4.24 -12.24
CA GLY A 209 15.13 -4.98 -11.71
C GLY A 209 14.73 -5.80 -10.48
N HIS A 210 15.34 -5.51 -9.33
CA HIS A 210 15.05 -6.17 -8.05
C HIS A 210 14.10 -5.39 -7.13
N ALA A 211 13.50 -4.31 -7.64
CA ALA A 211 12.73 -3.42 -6.78
C ALA A 211 11.44 -4.08 -6.28
N VAL A 212 11.10 -3.79 -5.02
CA VAL A 212 9.75 -4.01 -4.50
C VAL A 212 8.87 -2.83 -4.89
N VAL A 213 7.84 -3.11 -5.68
CA VAL A 213 6.91 -2.10 -6.20
C VAL A 213 5.61 -2.15 -5.42
N ILE A 214 5.23 -1.03 -4.79
CA ILE A 214 4.05 -0.96 -3.92
C ILE A 214 3.14 0.19 -4.32
N GLY A 215 1.88 -0.12 -4.61
CA GLY A 215 0.84 0.88 -4.84
C GLY A 215 0.36 1.53 -3.55
N VAL A 216 0.80 2.76 -3.26
CA VAL A 216 0.46 3.53 -2.05
C VAL A 216 -0.69 4.53 -2.24
N GLY A 217 -1.09 4.79 -3.49
CA GLY A 217 -2.28 5.58 -3.84
C GLY A 217 -2.38 6.92 -3.08
N PRO A 218 -3.49 7.20 -2.37
CA PRO A 218 -3.71 8.51 -1.72
C PRO A 218 -2.79 8.78 -0.52
N ALA A 219 -1.92 7.84 -0.13
CA ALA A 219 -0.96 8.07 0.95
C ALA A 219 -0.01 9.23 0.60
N MET A 220 0.43 9.35 -0.66
CA MET A 220 1.27 10.46 -1.09
C MET A 220 0.58 11.83 -0.99
N ASP A 221 -0.71 11.93 -1.30
CA ASP A 221 -1.48 13.16 -1.10
C ASP A 221 -1.54 13.57 0.38
N ILE A 222 -1.52 12.60 1.30
CA ILE A 222 -1.55 12.86 2.75
C ILE A 222 -0.16 13.24 3.24
N LEU A 223 0.88 12.52 2.81
CA LEU A 223 2.27 12.81 3.17
C LEU A 223 2.77 14.14 2.60
N SER A 224 2.25 14.60 1.46
CA SER A 224 2.52 15.96 0.95
C SER A 224 1.86 17.07 1.77
N GLY A 225 0.96 16.73 2.69
CA GLY A 225 0.16 17.69 3.47
C GLY A 225 -1.05 18.26 2.73
N LYS A 226 -1.27 17.90 1.45
CA LYS A 226 -2.42 18.38 0.67
C LYS A 226 -3.75 17.83 1.18
N VAL A 227 -3.75 16.61 1.72
CA VAL A 227 -4.95 15.96 2.25
C VAL A 227 -4.80 15.73 3.74
N LYS A 228 -5.79 16.20 4.51
CA LYS A 228 -5.86 15.91 5.95
C LYS A 228 -6.13 14.43 6.20
N LYS A 229 -5.31 13.83 7.05
CA LYS A 229 -5.51 12.48 7.58
C LYS A 229 -6.85 12.41 8.33
N ALA A 230 -7.52 11.25 8.26
CA ALA A 230 -8.72 11.02 9.06
C ALA A 230 -8.38 11.05 10.57
N PRO A 231 -9.20 11.69 11.42
CA PRO A 231 -9.02 11.66 12.86
C PRO A 231 -9.00 10.22 13.41
N ASN A 232 -8.34 10.02 14.57
CA ASN A 232 -8.16 8.70 15.16
C ASN A 232 -9.47 7.95 15.39
N VAL A 233 -10.53 8.65 15.82
CA VAL A 233 -11.86 8.05 16.05
C VAL A 233 -12.42 7.40 14.76
N PHE A 234 -12.33 8.09 13.62
CA PHE A 234 -12.77 7.54 12.33
C PHE A 234 -11.90 6.37 11.89
N LYS A 235 -10.58 6.44 12.11
CA LYS A 235 -9.68 5.33 11.81
C LYS A 235 -10.05 4.10 12.62
N LEU A 236 -10.14 4.20 13.94
CA LEU A 236 -10.44 3.10 14.86
C LEU A 236 -11.79 2.44 14.53
N LYS A 237 -12.81 3.23 14.20
CA LYS A 237 -14.13 2.73 13.80
C LYS A 237 -14.22 2.21 12.36
N GLY A 238 -13.15 2.23 11.57
CA GLY A 238 -13.19 1.81 10.16
C GLY A 238 -13.93 2.79 9.23
N LEU A 239 -14.18 4.01 9.68
CA LEU A 239 -14.97 5.05 8.99
C LEU A 239 -14.11 6.05 8.22
N THR A 240 -12.88 5.68 7.83
CA THR A 240 -12.01 6.55 7.03
C THR A 240 -12.61 6.89 5.67
N TRP A 241 -13.39 5.96 5.09
CA TRP A 241 -14.13 6.19 3.85
C TRP A 241 -15.17 7.29 4.02
N PHE A 242 -15.88 7.32 5.16
CA PHE A 242 -16.90 8.33 5.47
C PHE A 242 -16.26 9.71 5.67
N TRP A 243 -15.17 9.78 6.44
CA TRP A 243 -14.38 11.01 6.57
C TRP A 243 -13.95 11.57 5.19
N ARG A 244 -13.49 10.71 4.29
CA ARG A 244 -13.08 11.13 2.94
C ARG A 244 -14.24 11.68 2.10
N ILE A 245 -15.46 11.22 2.34
CA ILE A 245 -16.67 11.75 1.69
C ILE A 245 -17.03 13.11 2.28
N MET A 246 -17.02 13.25 3.61
CA MET A 246 -17.27 14.54 4.26
C MET A 246 -16.32 15.63 3.76
N VAL A 247 -15.05 15.30 3.56
CA VAL A 247 -14.05 16.25 3.04
C VAL A 247 -14.15 16.42 1.51
N ARG A 248 -14.65 15.43 0.77
CA ARG A 248 -14.71 15.42 -0.70
C ARG A 248 -15.99 14.74 -1.20
N PRO A 249 -17.14 15.46 -1.27
CA PRO A 249 -18.45 14.86 -1.49
C PRO A 249 -18.59 14.16 -2.85
N TRP A 250 -17.88 14.60 -3.90
CA TRP A 250 -17.88 13.92 -5.21
C TRP A 250 -17.36 12.48 -5.17
N ARG A 251 -16.70 12.06 -4.07
CA ARG A 251 -16.31 10.66 -3.86
C ARG A 251 -17.49 9.72 -3.63
N LEU A 252 -18.72 10.22 -3.47
CA LEU A 252 -19.93 9.40 -3.39
C LEU A 252 -20.11 8.45 -4.59
N ILE A 253 -19.64 8.83 -5.78
CA ILE A 253 -19.67 7.95 -6.96
C ILE A 253 -18.86 6.67 -6.74
N ARG A 254 -17.76 6.73 -5.96
CA ARG A 254 -16.98 5.52 -5.62
C ARG A 254 -17.73 4.62 -4.64
N LEU A 255 -18.66 5.16 -3.87
CA LEU A 255 -19.46 4.41 -2.91
C LEU A 255 -20.42 3.46 -3.62
N SER A 256 -21.01 3.85 -4.77
CA SER A 256 -21.88 2.96 -5.56
C SER A 256 -21.17 1.69 -6.00
N ARG A 257 -19.93 1.81 -6.47
CA ARG A 257 -19.07 0.67 -6.84
C ARG A 257 -18.73 -0.20 -5.62
N MET A 258 -18.58 0.41 -4.45
CA MET A 258 -18.33 -0.29 -3.19
C MET A 258 -19.55 -1.12 -2.74
N PHE A 259 -20.78 -0.65 -2.95
CA PHE A 259 -21.98 -1.43 -2.65
C PHE A 259 -22.05 -2.75 -3.44
N GLY A 260 -21.64 -2.73 -4.72
CA GLY A 260 -21.56 -3.94 -5.53
C GLY A 260 -20.67 -5.03 -4.91
N PHE A 261 -19.58 -4.65 -4.24
CA PHE A 261 -18.74 -5.59 -3.49
C PHE A 261 -19.50 -6.24 -2.33
N PHE A 262 -20.15 -5.43 -1.49
CA PHE A 262 -20.87 -5.92 -0.31
C PHE A 262 -22.03 -6.85 -0.70
N ILE A 263 -22.77 -6.53 -1.76
CA ILE A 263 -23.84 -7.37 -2.30
C ILE A 263 -23.30 -8.73 -2.73
N VAL A 264 -22.23 -8.74 -3.54
CA VAL A 264 -21.63 -9.99 -4.03
C VAL A 264 -21.12 -10.86 -2.88
N VAL A 265 -20.49 -10.27 -1.86
CA VAL A 265 -20.05 -10.99 -0.67
C VAL A 265 -21.23 -11.53 0.13
N ALA A 266 -22.29 -10.73 0.32
CA ALA A 266 -23.50 -11.16 1.03
C ALA A 266 -24.15 -12.37 0.33
N ILE A 267 -24.32 -12.31 -1.00
CA ILE A 267 -24.83 -13.43 -1.79
C ILE A 267 -23.93 -14.67 -1.65
N LYS A 268 -22.61 -14.52 -1.81
CA LYS A 268 -21.68 -15.64 -1.64
C LYS A 268 -21.70 -16.24 -0.23
N SER A 269 -21.89 -15.42 0.81
CA SER A 269 -21.95 -15.90 2.20
C SER A 269 -23.11 -16.86 2.45
N LEU A 270 -24.22 -16.75 1.70
CA LEU A 270 -25.35 -17.67 1.78
C LEU A 270 -24.96 -19.11 1.38
N PHE A 271 -24.00 -19.26 0.46
CA PHE A 271 -23.50 -20.56 0.04
C PHE A 271 -22.43 -21.13 0.98
N VAL A 272 -21.74 -20.28 1.74
CA VAL A 272 -20.77 -20.72 2.76
C VAL A 272 -21.51 -21.28 3.98
N LYS A 273 -22.56 -20.60 4.43
CA LYS A 273 -23.37 -21.06 5.58
C LYS A 273 -24.10 -22.38 5.34
N LYS A 274 -24.39 -22.74 4.09
CA LYS A 274 -25.01 -24.03 3.72
C LYS A 274 -24.03 -25.22 3.78
N LYS A 275 -22.72 -24.97 3.92
CA LYS A 275 -21.69 -26.01 3.99
C LYS A 275 -21.18 -26.29 5.40
N LYS A 276 -21.63 -25.53 6.40
CA LYS A 276 -21.42 -25.79 7.83
C LYS A 276 -22.70 -26.36 8.40
#